data_AF-R7BDZ0-F1
#
_entry.id   AF-R7BDZ0-F1
#
_cell.length_a   1.000
_cell.length_b   1.000
_cell.length_c   1.000
_cell.angle_alpha   90.00
_cell.angle_beta   90.00
_cell.angle_gamma   90.00
#
_symmetry.space_group_name_H-M   'P 1'
#
loop_
_entity.id
_entity.type
_entity.pdbx_description
1 polymer ?
#
loop_
_entity_poly.entity_id
_entity_poly.type
_entity_poly.pdbx_seq_one_letter_code
_entity_poly.pdbx_strand_id
1 'polypeptide(L)'
;MKRYSKLIPQGTRDLLFEECDDRRNVESILSALFKEYNYRKVMTPTVEFFDVFSENDLGIEAEEMYKLSDSLGRTTVLRPDNTAPIARLVATRLSKEDFPVKLYYNQNVYVRNKSLAGRADETEQSGIEFIGDGSIDADIEVISMAYEALKRNNVASFKLELCHAGFFKSILNKMNITATQKADICKLIEGKNYAALGDMLAKFPDSKEADVIKKLPRLFGDVSVINEAKKLYNDEKSNEALDYLRSVYEKLCDMGLGDNITIDLGLVNRSNYYTGVIFRGYAEGSGLTIVSGGRYDNLLGEFGLDAPAIGFGVNVNALCDVMREEINVDRPIRIALTKGRLEKSSISLFQKMGLDTTELENKGRRLILPVGDFEAVLSKAPDVITYVEHGVCDIGVVGKDTIVEHGNSFYEVIDLNIGKCRFALACPKGTDFFSGYRRKVVASKYPKVAKAYFQSKGMDVDIIKIEGSVELAPLLGLADGIVDIVETGSTLKENGLEVVDTIMPISARVIVNMASMKLRKKEIEEFLNDLELASKV
;
A
#
# COMPACT_ATOMS: atom_id res chain seq x y z
N MET A 1 35.75 -9.96 -13.17
CA MET A 1 34.28 -10.11 -13.06
C MET A 1 33.97 -11.22 -12.07
N LYS A 2 33.22 -10.95 -10.99
CA LYS A 2 32.59 -12.04 -10.23
C LYS A 2 31.63 -12.74 -11.20
N ARG A 3 31.79 -14.06 -11.38
CA ARG A 3 30.94 -14.84 -12.28
C ARG A 3 29.58 -15.03 -11.61
N TYR A 4 28.55 -14.34 -12.12
CA TYR A 4 27.15 -14.51 -11.68
C TYR A 4 26.52 -15.83 -12.15
N SER A 5 27.30 -16.77 -12.69
CA SER A 5 26.82 -18.00 -13.32
C SER A 5 26.17 -19.02 -12.37
N LYS A 6 26.06 -18.71 -11.08
CA LYS A 6 25.39 -19.53 -10.05
C LYS A 6 24.38 -18.71 -9.22
N LEU A 7 24.10 -17.48 -9.63
CA LEU A 7 23.21 -16.55 -8.93
C LEU A 7 22.11 -16.12 -9.89
N ILE A 8 20.91 -15.95 -9.37
CA ILE A 8 19.79 -15.35 -10.10
C ILE A 8 19.69 -13.84 -9.77
N PRO A 9 19.10 -13.02 -10.65
CA PRO A 9 18.84 -11.61 -10.36
C PRO A 9 17.99 -11.42 -9.08
N GLN A 10 18.27 -10.36 -8.34
CA GLN A 10 17.45 -9.98 -7.18
C GLN A 10 15.98 -9.83 -7.60
N GLY A 11 15.07 -10.32 -6.76
CA GLY A 11 13.63 -10.27 -7.00
C GLY A 11 13.09 -11.40 -7.90
N THR A 12 13.95 -12.21 -8.50
CA THR A 12 13.55 -13.42 -9.24
C THR A 12 13.74 -14.67 -8.39
N ARG A 13 13.09 -15.78 -8.75
CA ARG A 13 13.19 -17.05 -8.02
C ARG A 13 13.15 -18.26 -8.95
N ASP A 14 13.87 -19.30 -8.58
CA ASP A 14 13.65 -20.65 -9.10
C ASP A 14 12.55 -21.30 -8.26
N LEU A 15 11.66 -22.07 -8.89
CA LEU A 15 10.67 -22.91 -8.20
C LEU A 15 11.13 -24.36 -8.25
N LEU A 16 11.06 -25.09 -7.14
CA LEU A 16 11.50 -26.47 -7.02
C LEU A 16 10.39 -27.40 -6.53
N PHE A 17 10.27 -28.57 -7.18
CA PHE A 17 9.45 -29.70 -6.72
C PHE A 17 8.01 -29.29 -6.37
N GLU A 18 7.61 -29.37 -5.10
CA GLU A 18 6.28 -29.03 -4.61
C GLU A 18 5.89 -27.58 -4.95
N GLU A 19 6.85 -26.65 -5.10
CA GLU A 19 6.59 -25.27 -5.58
C GLU A 19 6.03 -25.22 -6.98
N CYS A 20 6.53 -26.08 -7.86
CA CYS A 20 6.03 -26.18 -9.22
C CYS A 20 4.63 -26.80 -9.22
N ASP A 21 4.40 -27.81 -8.38
CA ASP A 21 3.13 -28.52 -8.30
C ASP A 21 2.03 -27.63 -7.70
N ASP A 22 2.31 -26.92 -6.61
CA ASP A 22 1.39 -25.98 -5.96
C ASP A 22 0.97 -24.87 -6.93
N ARG A 23 1.94 -24.24 -7.59
CA ARG A 23 1.68 -23.21 -8.61
C ARG A 23 0.76 -23.75 -9.70
N ARG A 24 1.10 -24.92 -10.26
CA ARG A 24 0.34 -25.52 -11.36
C ARG A 24 -1.07 -25.90 -10.92
N ASN A 25 -1.23 -26.38 -9.69
CA ASN A 25 -2.53 -26.71 -9.12
C ASN A 25 -3.42 -25.46 -9.00
N VAL A 26 -2.90 -24.37 -8.41
CA VAL A 26 -3.61 -23.10 -8.30
C VAL A 26 -3.99 -22.55 -9.69
N GLU A 27 -3.05 -22.52 -10.63
CA GLU A 27 -3.33 -22.09 -12.02
C GLU A 27 -4.40 -22.96 -12.68
N SER A 28 -4.41 -24.28 -12.42
CA SER A 28 -5.40 -25.21 -12.96
C SER A 28 -6.80 -24.98 -12.38
N ILE A 29 -6.91 -24.77 -11.06
CA ILE A 29 -8.17 -24.45 -10.38
C ILE A 29 -8.75 -23.15 -10.93
N LEU A 30 -7.93 -22.10 -11.03
CA LEU A 30 -8.34 -20.81 -11.57
C LEU A 30 -8.73 -20.91 -13.05
N SER A 31 -7.94 -21.60 -13.87
CA SER A 31 -8.25 -21.79 -15.29
C SER A 31 -9.53 -22.60 -15.51
N ALA A 32 -9.83 -23.58 -14.64
CA ALA A 32 -11.07 -24.34 -14.68
C ALA A 32 -12.26 -23.43 -14.37
N LEU A 33 -12.18 -22.64 -13.29
CA LEU A 33 -13.17 -21.64 -12.93
C LEU A 33 -13.45 -20.68 -14.10
N PHE A 34 -12.42 -20.11 -14.72
CA PHE A 34 -12.60 -19.16 -15.82
C PHE A 34 -13.29 -19.79 -17.04
N LYS A 35 -12.96 -21.06 -17.35
CA LYS A 35 -13.59 -21.81 -18.45
C LYS A 35 -15.05 -22.15 -18.17
N GLU A 36 -15.43 -22.42 -16.92
CA GLU A 36 -16.84 -22.65 -16.54
C GLU A 36 -17.72 -21.43 -16.89
N TYR A 37 -17.15 -20.22 -16.82
CA TYR A 37 -17.79 -18.97 -17.22
C TYR A 37 -17.57 -18.60 -18.70
N ASN A 38 -17.06 -19.52 -19.51
CA ASN A 38 -16.79 -19.37 -20.95
C ASN A 38 -15.68 -18.37 -21.32
N TYR A 39 -14.75 -18.08 -20.41
CA TYR A 39 -13.58 -17.25 -20.74
C TYR A 39 -12.60 -18.04 -21.61
N ARG A 40 -11.96 -17.34 -22.56
CA ARG A 40 -10.98 -17.91 -23.49
C ARG A 40 -9.58 -17.45 -23.16
N LYS A 41 -8.62 -18.35 -23.26
CA LYS A 41 -7.23 -18.03 -22.91
C LYS A 41 -6.62 -17.11 -23.96
N VAL A 42 -5.89 -16.09 -23.50
CA VAL A 42 -4.98 -15.29 -24.32
C VAL A 42 -3.59 -15.29 -23.71
N MET A 43 -2.62 -14.94 -24.54
CA MET A 43 -1.23 -14.74 -24.12
C MET A 43 -0.67 -13.55 -24.88
N THR A 44 -0.03 -12.64 -24.14
CA THR A 44 0.67 -11.47 -24.71
C THR A 44 2.19 -11.66 -24.61
N PRO A 45 2.98 -10.96 -25.43
CA PRO A 45 4.44 -10.96 -25.31
C PRO A 45 4.91 -10.61 -23.89
N THR A 46 6.07 -11.13 -23.48
CA THR A 46 6.72 -10.74 -22.20
C THR A 46 7.39 -9.38 -22.29
N VAL A 47 7.86 -9.02 -23.49
CA VAL A 47 8.48 -7.73 -23.78
C VAL A 47 7.48 -6.89 -24.57
N GLU A 48 7.18 -5.70 -24.08
CA GLU A 48 6.28 -4.72 -24.69
C GLU A 48 7.04 -3.40 -24.91
N PHE A 49 6.54 -2.54 -25.79
CA PHE A 49 7.05 -1.17 -25.88
C PHE A 49 6.68 -0.40 -24.62
N PHE A 50 7.57 0.49 -24.16
CA PHE A 50 7.30 1.34 -22.99
C PHE A 50 6.04 2.19 -23.18
N ASP A 51 5.77 2.60 -24.42
CA ASP A 51 4.63 3.43 -24.83
C ASP A 51 3.27 2.81 -24.46
N VAL A 52 3.19 1.47 -24.40
CA VAL A 52 1.98 0.74 -23.96
C VAL A 52 1.58 1.08 -22.53
N PHE A 53 2.51 1.56 -21.70
CA PHE A 53 2.27 1.86 -20.29
C PHE A 53 2.46 3.34 -19.96
N SER A 54 3.24 4.09 -20.73
CA SER A 54 3.54 5.49 -20.41
C SER A 54 2.39 6.45 -20.69
N GLU A 55 1.53 6.12 -21.64
CA GLU A 55 0.36 6.94 -22.00
C GLU A 55 -0.85 6.63 -21.10
N ASN A 56 -0.82 5.49 -20.42
CA ASN A 56 -1.92 5.00 -19.62
C ASN A 56 -1.66 5.32 -18.14
N ASP A 57 -2.63 5.96 -17.46
CA ASP A 57 -2.61 6.17 -16.01
C ASP A 57 -2.92 4.83 -15.30
N LEU A 58 -2.03 3.82 -15.43
CA LEU A 58 -2.18 2.49 -14.83
C LEU A 58 -1.73 2.46 -13.36
N GLY A 59 -1.12 3.54 -12.87
CA GLY A 59 -0.59 3.64 -11.51
C GLY A 59 0.72 2.88 -11.28
N ILE A 60 1.48 2.57 -12.35
CA ILE A 60 2.81 1.95 -12.28
C ILE A 60 3.85 2.98 -12.69
N GLU A 61 4.79 3.28 -11.79
CA GLU A 61 5.79 4.31 -12.04
C GLU A 61 6.90 3.80 -12.96
N ALA A 62 7.46 4.69 -13.77
CA ALA A 62 8.44 4.33 -14.77
C ALA A 62 9.74 3.76 -14.14
N GLU A 63 10.08 4.14 -12.91
CA GLU A 63 11.23 3.65 -12.14
C GLU A 63 11.04 2.21 -11.65
N GLU A 64 9.79 1.75 -11.55
CA GLU A 64 9.44 0.40 -11.08
C GLU A 64 9.49 -0.62 -12.21
N MET A 65 9.50 -0.17 -13.47
CA MET A 65 9.51 -1.06 -14.64
C MET A 65 10.92 -1.60 -14.97
N TYR A 66 11.01 -2.87 -15.38
CA TYR A 66 12.23 -3.42 -15.97
C TYR A 66 12.41 -2.93 -17.41
N LYS A 67 13.14 -1.83 -17.56
CA LYS A 67 13.46 -1.25 -18.86
C LYS A 67 14.61 -1.96 -19.56
N LEU A 68 14.42 -2.22 -20.84
CA LEU A 68 15.34 -2.83 -21.79
C LEU A 68 15.49 -1.89 -22.99
N SER A 69 16.57 -2.05 -23.74
CA SER A 69 16.76 -1.40 -25.04
C SER A 69 16.82 -2.47 -26.11
N ASP A 70 16.00 -2.34 -27.15
CA ASP A 70 16.04 -3.25 -28.28
C ASP A 70 17.22 -2.94 -29.22
N SER A 71 17.39 -3.74 -30.28
CA SER A 71 18.49 -3.55 -31.24
C SER A 71 18.42 -2.25 -32.04
N LEU A 72 17.29 -1.53 -32.01
CA LEU A 72 17.08 -0.23 -32.66
C LEU A 72 17.18 0.93 -31.67
N GLY A 73 17.50 0.66 -30.39
CA GLY A 73 17.60 1.68 -29.34
C GLY A 73 16.26 2.11 -28.75
N ARG A 74 15.15 1.42 -29.07
CA ARG A 74 13.83 1.74 -28.53
C ARG A 74 13.71 1.18 -27.10
N THR A 75 13.05 1.95 -26.24
CA THR A 75 12.77 1.50 -24.87
C THR A 75 11.65 0.47 -24.88
N THR A 76 11.97 -0.71 -24.36
CA THR A 76 11.02 -1.79 -24.11
C THR A 76 10.98 -2.10 -22.63
N VAL A 77 9.94 -2.79 -22.19
CA VAL A 77 9.82 -3.23 -20.80
C VAL A 77 9.42 -4.69 -20.73
N LEU A 78 9.83 -5.38 -19.67
CA LEU A 78 9.11 -6.57 -19.24
C LEU A 78 7.73 -6.10 -18.74
N ARG A 79 6.65 -6.71 -19.23
CA ARG A 79 5.27 -6.26 -18.93
C ARG A 79 5.06 -6.14 -17.40
N PRO A 80 4.69 -4.95 -16.88
CA PRO A 80 4.41 -4.76 -15.46
C PRO A 80 2.96 -5.13 -15.08
N ASP A 81 2.07 -5.24 -16.07
CA ASP A 81 0.69 -5.72 -15.93
C ASP A 81 0.25 -6.53 -17.17
N ASN A 82 -0.89 -7.20 -17.08
CA ASN A 82 -1.49 -7.95 -18.20
C ASN A 82 -2.64 -7.20 -18.89
N THR A 83 -3.29 -6.25 -18.22
CA THR A 83 -4.52 -5.61 -18.69
C THR A 83 -4.26 -4.68 -19.87
N ALA A 84 -3.23 -3.83 -19.82
CA ALA A 84 -2.87 -2.96 -20.95
C ALA A 84 -2.41 -3.73 -22.20
N PRO A 85 -1.54 -4.76 -22.10
CA PRO A 85 -1.25 -5.64 -23.23
C PRO A 85 -2.48 -6.34 -23.82
N ILE A 86 -3.45 -6.74 -22.99
CA ILE A 86 -4.70 -7.36 -23.44
C ILE A 86 -5.60 -6.33 -24.13
N ALA A 87 -5.74 -5.12 -23.59
CA ALA A 87 -6.45 -4.01 -24.23
C ALA A 87 -5.86 -3.71 -25.62
N ARG A 88 -4.53 -3.61 -25.71
CA ARG A 88 -3.79 -3.48 -26.99
C ARG A 88 -4.10 -4.63 -27.94
N LEU A 89 -4.09 -5.88 -27.46
CA LEU A 89 -4.40 -7.06 -28.27
C LEU A 89 -5.82 -6.98 -28.82
N VAL A 90 -6.81 -6.69 -27.96
CA VAL A 90 -8.22 -6.60 -28.35
C VAL A 90 -8.44 -5.51 -29.39
N ALA A 91 -7.92 -4.30 -29.14
CA ALA A 91 -8.06 -3.16 -30.05
C ALA A 91 -7.41 -3.39 -31.44
N THR A 92 -6.38 -4.25 -31.52
CA THR A 92 -5.61 -4.43 -32.76
C THR A 92 -5.91 -5.73 -33.50
N ARG A 93 -6.52 -6.73 -32.84
CA ARG A 93 -6.70 -8.08 -33.40
C ARG A 93 -8.14 -8.56 -33.45
N LEU A 94 -9.03 -8.01 -32.62
CA LEU A 94 -10.43 -8.39 -32.60
C LEU A 94 -11.29 -7.34 -33.32
N SER A 95 -12.43 -7.79 -33.82
CA SER A 95 -13.40 -6.96 -34.52
C SER A 95 -14.59 -6.64 -33.61
N LYS A 96 -15.43 -5.68 -34.01
CA LYS A 96 -16.66 -5.36 -33.27
C LYS A 96 -17.62 -6.55 -33.16
N GLU A 97 -17.55 -7.52 -34.07
CA GLU A 97 -18.41 -8.71 -34.07
C GLU A 97 -18.03 -9.74 -33.00
N ASP A 98 -16.81 -9.64 -32.46
CA ASP A 98 -16.34 -10.53 -31.39
C ASP A 98 -16.87 -10.14 -30.00
N PHE A 99 -17.46 -8.95 -29.85
CA PHE A 99 -17.91 -8.43 -28.56
C PHE A 99 -19.27 -9.01 -28.11
N PRO A 100 -19.47 -9.18 -26.80
CA PRO A 100 -18.49 -8.90 -25.74
C PRO A 100 -17.47 -10.05 -25.60
N VAL A 101 -16.22 -9.70 -25.26
CA VAL A 101 -15.10 -10.66 -25.18
C VAL A 101 -14.78 -10.99 -23.72
N LYS A 102 -14.66 -12.29 -23.44
CA LYS A 102 -14.31 -12.85 -22.13
C LYS A 102 -12.97 -13.56 -22.23
N LEU A 103 -11.92 -12.93 -21.71
CA LEU A 103 -10.53 -13.39 -21.87
C LEU A 103 -9.90 -13.70 -20.51
N TYR A 104 -9.08 -14.75 -20.43
CA TYR A 104 -8.27 -15.03 -19.24
C TYR A 104 -6.81 -15.27 -19.56
N TYR A 105 -5.94 -15.12 -18.57
CA TYR A 105 -4.50 -15.29 -18.70
C TYR A 105 -3.89 -15.98 -17.46
N ASN A 106 -2.74 -16.62 -17.67
CA ASN A 106 -1.82 -17.06 -16.62
C ASN A 106 -0.42 -16.62 -17.09
N GLN A 107 0.06 -15.51 -16.56
CA GLN A 107 1.25 -14.83 -17.07
C GLN A 107 1.99 -14.13 -15.94
N ASN A 108 3.31 -14.16 -15.98
CA ASN A 108 4.15 -13.43 -15.04
C ASN A 108 4.12 -11.93 -15.37
N VAL A 109 4.15 -11.09 -14.35
CA VAL A 109 4.36 -9.64 -14.46
C VAL A 109 5.62 -9.24 -13.69
N TYR A 110 6.22 -8.12 -14.10
CA TYR A 110 7.54 -7.72 -13.62
C TYR A 110 7.53 -6.28 -13.10
N VAL A 111 7.60 -6.11 -11.79
CA VAL A 111 7.60 -4.82 -11.10
C VAL A 111 8.69 -4.82 -10.04
N ARG A 112 9.61 -3.86 -10.09
CA ARG A 112 10.70 -3.73 -9.14
C ARG A 112 10.18 -3.30 -7.77
N ASN A 113 10.42 -4.11 -6.76
CA ASN A 113 10.20 -3.75 -5.38
C ASN A 113 11.40 -3.01 -4.79
N LYS A 114 11.20 -2.45 -3.60
CA LYS A 114 12.30 -1.90 -2.80
C LYS A 114 13.35 -2.99 -2.57
N SER A 115 14.61 -2.64 -2.80
CA SER A 115 15.72 -3.56 -2.56
C SER A 115 15.71 -4.06 -1.11
N LEU A 116 15.98 -5.35 -0.92
CA LEU A 116 16.01 -6.05 0.37
C LEU A 116 14.67 -6.11 1.11
N ALA A 117 13.53 -5.84 0.46
CA ALA A 117 12.21 -5.95 1.07
C ALA A 117 11.73 -7.40 1.28
N GLY A 118 12.48 -8.40 0.78
CA GLY A 118 12.05 -9.80 0.79
C GLY A 118 10.86 -10.06 -0.14
N ARG A 119 10.66 -9.22 -1.16
CA ARG A 119 9.57 -9.35 -2.14
C ARG A 119 10.12 -9.75 -3.50
N ALA A 120 9.32 -10.52 -4.23
CA ALA A 120 9.62 -10.91 -5.60
C ALA A 120 9.24 -9.78 -6.56
N ASP A 121 10.14 -9.49 -7.48
CA ASP A 121 9.92 -8.55 -8.58
C ASP A 121 9.18 -9.20 -9.75
N GLU A 122 9.21 -10.53 -9.80
CA GLU A 122 8.39 -11.35 -10.69
C GLU A 122 7.19 -11.89 -9.91
N THR A 123 5.99 -11.61 -10.40
CA THR A 123 4.75 -12.12 -9.82
C THR A 123 3.96 -12.90 -10.85
N GLU A 124 3.66 -14.15 -10.54
CA GLU A 124 2.73 -14.98 -11.28
C GLU A 124 1.31 -14.44 -11.07
N GLN A 125 0.68 -14.02 -12.16
CA GLN A 125 -0.68 -13.50 -12.15
C GLN A 125 -1.60 -14.38 -12.99
N SER A 126 -2.76 -14.69 -12.43
CA SER A 126 -3.86 -15.33 -13.17
C SER A 126 -5.10 -14.46 -13.07
N GLY A 127 -5.72 -14.12 -14.17
CA GLY A 127 -6.79 -13.14 -14.18
C GLY A 127 -7.69 -13.23 -15.39
N ILE A 128 -8.72 -12.39 -15.39
CA ILE A 128 -9.72 -12.29 -16.44
C ILE A 128 -9.93 -10.83 -16.84
N GLU A 129 -10.29 -10.62 -18.10
CA GLU A 129 -10.78 -9.35 -18.63
C GLU A 129 -12.11 -9.60 -19.36
N PHE A 130 -13.17 -8.91 -18.95
CA PHE A 130 -14.48 -8.92 -19.58
C PHE A 130 -14.71 -7.55 -20.22
N ILE A 131 -14.70 -7.51 -21.55
CA ILE A 131 -14.66 -6.27 -22.33
C ILE A 131 -15.86 -6.22 -23.28
N GLY A 132 -16.51 -5.06 -23.35
CA GLY A 132 -17.69 -4.80 -24.18
C GLY A 132 -19.02 -4.90 -23.44
N ASP A 133 -19.01 -5.18 -22.13
CA ASP A 133 -20.21 -5.23 -21.30
C ASP A 133 -20.11 -4.26 -20.11
N GLY A 134 -20.94 -3.22 -20.15
CA GLY A 134 -21.05 -2.18 -19.13
C GLY A 134 -22.14 -2.43 -18.09
N SER A 135 -22.79 -3.60 -18.12
CA SER A 135 -23.92 -3.90 -17.24
C SER A 135 -23.48 -4.26 -15.82
N ILE A 136 -24.40 -4.07 -14.87
CA ILE A 136 -24.23 -4.58 -13.50
C ILE A 136 -24.12 -6.10 -13.45
N ASP A 137 -24.71 -6.82 -14.40
CA ASP A 137 -24.63 -8.28 -14.42
C ASP A 137 -23.22 -8.75 -14.79
N ALA A 138 -22.50 -8.01 -15.65
CA ALA A 138 -21.07 -8.23 -15.88
C ALA A 138 -20.25 -7.97 -14.61
N ASP A 139 -20.57 -6.93 -13.84
CA ASP A 139 -19.90 -6.65 -12.57
C ASP A 139 -20.10 -7.77 -11.55
N ILE A 140 -21.34 -8.26 -11.42
CA ILE A 140 -21.68 -9.36 -10.53
C ILE A 140 -20.97 -10.65 -10.95
N GLU A 141 -20.94 -10.96 -12.25
CA GLU A 141 -20.24 -12.14 -12.76
C GLU A 141 -18.75 -12.09 -12.39
N VAL A 142 -18.08 -10.96 -12.64
CA VAL A 142 -16.65 -10.82 -12.38
C VAL A 142 -16.33 -10.84 -10.88
N ILE A 143 -17.10 -10.14 -10.05
CA ILE A 143 -16.89 -10.10 -8.61
C ILE A 143 -17.18 -11.45 -7.96
N SER A 144 -18.25 -12.14 -8.38
CA SER A 144 -18.54 -13.50 -7.89
C SER A 144 -17.47 -14.50 -8.30
N MET A 145 -16.87 -14.35 -9.49
CA MET A 145 -15.74 -15.16 -9.91
C MET A 145 -14.46 -14.87 -9.11
N ALA A 146 -14.20 -13.61 -8.77
CA ALA A 146 -13.11 -13.23 -7.86
C ALA A 146 -13.28 -13.85 -6.47
N TYR A 147 -14.52 -13.90 -5.97
CA TYR A 147 -14.85 -14.60 -4.73
C TYR A 147 -14.58 -16.11 -4.83
N GLU A 148 -15.08 -16.76 -5.88
CA GLU A 148 -14.89 -18.19 -6.10
C GLU A 148 -13.42 -18.56 -6.34
N ALA A 149 -12.62 -17.66 -6.92
CA ALA A 149 -11.18 -17.83 -7.06
C ALA A 149 -10.48 -17.99 -5.69
N LEU A 150 -10.89 -17.24 -4.67
CA LEU A 150 -10.36 -17.41 -3.30
C LEU A 150 -10.89 -18.68 -2.66
N LYS A 151 -12.22 -18.89 -2.71
CA LYS A 151 -12.90 -20.01 -2.05
C LYS A 151 -12.42 -21.39 -2.54
N ARG A 152 -12.23 -21.57 -3.86
CA ARG A 152 -11.83 -22.86 -4.45
C ARG A 152 -10.39 -23.27 -4.16
N ASN A 153 -9.54 -22.31 -3.75
CA ASN A 153 -8.14 -22.57 -3.39
C ASN A 153 -7.95 -22.87 -1.89
N ASN A 154 -9.03 -23.19 -1.17
CA ASN A 154 -9.02 -23.65 0.23
C ASN A 154 -8.25 -22.72 1.20
N VAL A 155 -8.28 -21.41 0.97
CA VAL A 155 -7.77 -20.45 1.97
C VAL A 155 -8.61 -20.55 3.24
N ALA A 156 -7.97 -20.56 4.41
CA ALA A 156 -8.65 -20.78 5.69
C ALA A 156 -9.71 -19.71 5.99
N SER A 157 -9.41 -18.46 5.68
CA SER A 157 -10.26 -17.29 5.93
C SER A 157 -9.91 -16.19 4.94
N PHE A 158 -10.91 -15.50 4.39
CA PHE A 158 -10.72 -14.40 3.43
C PHE A 158 -11.83 -13.36 3.49
N LYS A 159 -11.54 -12.16 2.98
CA LYS A 159 -12.52 -11.08 2.76
C LYS A 159 -12.33 -10.46 1.38
N LEU A 160 -13.43 -10.14 0.72
CA LEU A 160 -13.49 -9.39 -0.52
C LEU A 160 -14.12 -8.02 -0.25
N GLU A 161 -13.34 -6.96 -0.44
CA GLU A 161 -13.76 -5.59 -0.21
C GLU A 161 -14.28 -4.98 -1.51
N LEU A 162 -15.38 -4.23 -1.42
CA LEU A 162 -15.97 -3.50 -2.55
C LEU A 162 -15.95 -1.99 -2.29
N CYS A 163 -15.75 -1.23 -3.36
CA CYS A 163 -15.83 0.23 -3.41
C CYS A 163 -16.33 0.68 -4.77
N HIS A 164 -16.59 1.97 -4.94
CA HIS A 164 -16.92 2.57 -6.22
C HIS A 164 -16.12 3.86 -6.45
N ALA A 165 -15.33 3.90 -7.52
CA ALA A 165 -14.44 5.02 -7.86
C ALA A 165 -15.20 6.36 -7.97
N GLY A 166 -16.44 6.31 -8.46
CA GLY A 166 -17.31 7.46 -8.64
C GLY A 166 -17.62 8.24 -7.35
N PHE A 167 -17.67 7.57 -6.18
CA PHE A 167 -17.99 8.25 -4.93
C PHE A 167 -16.89 9.25 -4.56
N PHE A 168 -15.66 8.76 -4.43
CA PHE A 168 -14.51 9.62 -4.11
C PHE A 168 -14.23 10.67 -5.20
N LYS A 169 -14.35 10.28 -6.48
CA LYS A 169 -14.20 11.20 -7.62
C LYS A 169 -15.21 12.35 -7.57
N SER A 170 -16.46 12.10 -7.18
CA SER A 170 -17.50 13.13 -7.07
C SER A 170 -17.19 14.18 -5.99
N ILE A 171 -16.50 13.78 -4.91
CA ILE A 171 -16.09 14.68 -3.83
C ILE A 171 -14.88 15.52 -4.29
N LEU A 172 -13.84 14.86 -4.82
CA LEU A 172 -12.63 15.55 -5.27
C LEU A 172 -12.89 16.58 -6.37
N ASN A 173 -13.79 16.29 -7.31
CA ASN A 173 -14.09 17.20 -8.42
C ASN A 173 -14.71 18.54 -7.97
N LYS A 174 -15.20 18.63 -6.73
CA LYS A 174 -15.70 19.89 -6.15
C LYS A 174 -14.64 20.66 -5.36
N MET A 175 -13.47 20.08 -5.15
CA MET A 175 -12.36 20.74 -4.47
C MET A 175 -11.43 21.40 -5.49
N ASN A 176 -10.96 22.61 -5.17
CA ASN A 176 -9.94 23.28 -5.96
C ASN A 176 -8.55 22.80 -5.54
N ILE A 177 -8.15 21.62 -6.01
CA ILE A 177 -6.87 20.97 -5.68
C ILE A 177 -6.05 20.67 -6.94
N THR A 178 -4.73 20.70 -6.80
CA THR A 178 -3.81 20.31 -7.88
C THR A 178 -3.74 18.79 -8.03
N ALA A 179 -3.23 18.31 -9.16
CA ALA A 179 -3.00 16.87 -9.38
C ALA A 179 -2.07 16.27 -8.31
N THR A 180 -1.03 17.00 -7.89
CA THR A 180 -0.13 16.58 -6.80
C THR A 180 -0.87 16.45 -5.47
N GLN A 181 -1.69 17.44 -5.12
CA GLN A 181 -2.50 17.39 -3.90
C GLN A 181 -3.50 16.22 -3.93
N LYS A 182 -4.11 15.95 -5.08
CA LYS A 182 -4.97 14.78 -5.25
C LYS A 182 -4.21 13.48 -5.01
N ALA A 183 -3.03 13.31 -5.61
CA ALA A 183 -2.20 12.11 -5.43
C ALA A 183 -1.80 11.91 -3.97
N ASP A 184 -1.43 12.99 -3.28
CA ASP A 184 -1.11 12.97 -1.85
C ASP A 184 -2.33 12.58 -0.99
N ILE A 185 -3.52 13.16 -1.26
CA ILE A 185 -4.77 12.79 -0.59
C ILE A 185 -5.08 11.30 -0.80
N CYS A 186 -5.01 10.80 -2.05
CA CYS A 186 -5.23 9.38 -2.35
C CYS A 186 -4.27 8.49 -1.55
N LYS A 187 -2.98 8.82 -1.57
CA LYS A 187 -1.94 8.07 -0.83
C LYS A 187 -2.21 8.03 0.67
N LEU A 188 -2.65 9.14 1.24
CA LEU A 188 -2.97 9.23 2.67
C LEU A 188 -4.22 8.43 3.03
N ILE A 189 -5.25 8.43 2.17
CA ILE A 189 -6.45 7.61 2.38
C ILE A 189 -6.14 6.11 2.23
N GLU A 190 -5.43 5.71 1.18
CA GLU A 190 -5.01 4.31 0.98
C GLU A 190 -4.16 3.79 2.13
N GLY A 191 -3.26 4.62 2.66
CA GLY A 191 -2.45 4.30 3.85
C GLY A 191 -3.22 4.43 5.16
N LYS A 192 -4.53 4.73 5.13
CA LYS A 192 -5.39 5.07 6.27
C LYS A 192 -4.70 6.02 7.27
N ASN A 193 -3.93 6.98 6.75
CA ASN A 193 -3.13 7.91 7.53
C ASN A 193 -3.96 9.11 8.01
N TYR A 194 -4.79 8.88 9.02
CA TYR A 194 -5.78 9.87 9.49
C TYR A 194 -5.14 11.19 9.92
N ALA A 195 -4.00 11.11 10.61
CA ALA A 195 -3.33 12.30 11.14
C ALA A 195 -2.79 13.18 10.01
N ALA A 196 -1.98 12.61 9.11
CA ALA A 196 -1.41 13.39 8.01
C ALA A 196 -2.46 13.84 7.00
N LEU A 197 -3.53 13.04 6.79
CA LEU A 197 -4.68 13.46 5.99
C LEU A 197 -5.38 14.67 6.63
N GLY A 198 -5.59 14.65 7.94
CA GLY A 198 -6.16 15.78 8.68
C GLY A 198 -5.32 17.04 8.58
N ASP A 199 -4.00 16.94 8.78
CA ASP A 199 -3.06 18.06 8.70
C ASP A 199 -2.99 18.65 7.28
N MET A 200 -3.05 17.79 6.26
CA MET A 200 -3.09 18.22 4.88
C MET A 200 -4.41 18.93 4.56
N LEU A 201 -5.54 18.36 5.01
CA LEU A 201 -6.85 18.90 4.72
C LEU A 201 -7.12 20.24 5.43
N ALA A 202 -6.51 20.47 6.59
CA ALA A 202 -6.58 21.74 7.33
C ALA A 202 -5.98 22.94 6.57
N LYS A 203 -5.22 22.69 5.49
CA LYS A 203 -4.67 23.74 4.61
C LYS A 203 -5.68 24.24 3.57
N PHE A 204 -6.76 23.50 3.35
CA PHE A 204 -7.84 23.92 2.46
C PHE A 204 -8.90 24.69 3.25
N PRO A 205 -9.67 25.56 2.61
CA PRO A 205 -10.84 26.18 3.24
C PRO A 205 -11.77 25.12 3.82
N ASP A 206 -12.34 25.42 4.98
CA ASP A 206 -13.37 24.58 5.60
C ASP A 206 -14.48 24.33 4.58
N SER A 207 -14.60 23.07 4.18
CA SER A 207 -15.51 22.61 3.14
C SER A 207 -16.06 21.26 3.53
N LYS A 208 -17.30 21.00 3.15
CA LYS A 208 -17.97 19.73 3.42
C LYS A 208 -17.20 18.56 2.80
N GLU A 209 -16.57 18.79 1.66
CA GLU A 209 -15.73 17.83 0.94
C GLU A 209 -14.50 17.42 1.77
N ALA A 210 -13.78 18.39 2.34
CA ALA A 210 -12.62 18.11 3.20
C ALA A 210 -13.02 17.29 4.44
N ASP A 211 -14.16 17.62 5.07
CA ASP A 211 -14.67 16.87 6.23
C ASP A 211 -15.00 15.41 5.90
N VAL A 212 -15.56 15.16 4.71
CA VAL A 212 -15.91 13.81 4.25
C VAL A 212 -14.65 13.02 3.91
N ILE A 213 -13.69 13.62 3.18
CA ILE A 213 -12.41 12.98 2.86
C ILE A 213 -11.66 12.60 4.14
N LYS A 214 -11.68 13.46 5.17
CA LYS A 214 -11.06 13.16 6.46
C LYS A 214 -11.64 11.92 7.13
N LYS A 215 -12.93 11.64 6.95
CA LYS A 215 -13.63 10.48 7.51
C LYS A 215 -13.54 9.23 6.62
N LEU A 216 -13.28 9.41 5.33
CA LEU A 216 -13.30 8.33 4.33
C LEU A 216 -12.48 7.08 4.69
N PRO A 217 -11.25 7.16 5.25
CA PRO A 217 -10.49 5.95 5.58
C PRO A 217 -11.08 5.16 6.77
N ARG A 218 -12.07 5.71 7.48
CA ARG A 218 -12.86 5.03 8.54
C ARG A 218 -14.16 4.42 8.02
N LEU A 219 -14.58 4.75 6.80
CA LEU A 219 -15.83 4.26 6.20
C LEU A 219 -15.62 2.89 5.56
N PHE A 220 -15.44 1.86 6.40
CA PHE A 220 -15.33 0.48 5.97
C PHE A 220 -16.01 -0.49 6.95
N GLY A 221 -16.61 -1.56 6.43
CA GLY A 221 -17.45 -2.49 7.19
C GLY A 221 -18.62 -3.01 6.36
N ASP A 222 -19.72 -3.34 7.01
CA ASP A 222 -20.91 -3.84 6.33
C ASP A 222 -21.63 -2.76 5.49
N VAL A 223 -22.76 -3.14 4.87
CA VAL A 223 -23.57 -2.27 4.01
C VAL A 223 -24.08 -0.99 4.70
N SER A 224 -24.10 -0.93 6.03
CA SER A 224 -24.48 0.27 6.78
C SER A 224 -23.54 1.45 6.53
N VAL A 225 -22.28 1.18 6.15
CA VAL A 225 -21.30 2.21 5.73
C VAL A 225 -21.83 3.06 4.58
N ILE A 226 -22.59 2.46 3.67
CA ILE A 226 -23.21 3.20 2.56
C ILE A 226 -24.22 4.23 3.09
N ASN A 227 -25.00 3.88 4.11
CA ASN A 227 -25.94 4.81 4.75
C ASN A 227 -25.21 5.93 5.48
N GLU A 228 -24.11 5.62 6.16
CA GLU A 228 -23.28 6.62 6.82
C GLU A 228 -22.70 7.61 5.80
N ALA A 229 -22.15 7.10 4.69
CA ALA A 229 -21.60 7.92 3.62
C ALA A 229 -22.63 8.89 3.02
N LYS A 230 -23.86 8.41 2.76
CA LYS A 230 -24.96 9.27 2.26
C LYS A 230 -25.37 10.37 3.24
N LYS A 231 -25.30 10.11 4.55
CA LYS A 231 -25.57 11.14 5.57
C LYS A 231 -24.46 12.20 5.59
N LEU A 232 -23.21 11.78 5.41
CA LEU A 232 -22.05 12.66 5.41
C LEU A 232 -21.98 13.54 4.15
N TYR A 233 -22.24 12.96 2.98
CA TYR A 233 -22.17 13.64 1.71
C TYR A 233 -23.33 13.23 0.82
N ASN A 234 -24.04 14.24 0.30
CA ASN A 234 -25.25 14.05 -0.50
C ASN A 234 -25.12 14.93 -1.74
N ASP A 235 -24.81 14.27 -2.85
CA ASP A 235 -24.67 14.82 -4.19
C ASP A 235 -25.17 13.77 -5.18
N GLU A 236 -25.76 14.18 -6.29
CA GLU A 236 -26.35 13.29 -7.30
C GLU A 236 -25.38 12.19 -7.73
N LYS A 237 -24.18 12.55 -8.20
CA LYS A 237 -23.17 11.58 -8.66
C LYS A 237 -22.62 10.71 -7.53
N SER A 238 -22.51 11.27 -6.33
CA SER A 238 -22.08 10.51 -5.15
C SER A 238 -23.12 9.46 -4.76
N ASN A 239 -24.41 9.80 -4.84
CA ASN A 239 -25.51 8.91 -4.51
C ASN A 239 -25.66 7.81 -5.55
N GLU A 240 -25.56 8.14 -6.84
CA GLU A 240 -25.55 7.15 -7.92
C GLU A 240 -24.47 6.08 -7.69
N ALA A 241 -23.24 6.49 -7.37
CA ALA A 241 -22.14 5.57 -7.07
C ALA A 241 -22.43 4.69 -5.84
N LEU A 242 -22.98 5.26 -4.78
CA LEU A 242 -23.33 4.55 -3.55
C LEU A 242 -24.53 3.59 -3.73
N ASP A 243 -25.52 3.97 -4.53
CA ASP A 243 -26.68 3.14 -4.87
C ASP A 243 -26.30 1.99 -5.80
N TYR A 244 -25.40 2.23 -6.74
CA TYR A 244 -24.82 1.19 -7.57
C TYR A 244 -24.06 0.17 -6.71
N LEU A 245 -23.19 0.65 -5.81
CA LEU A 245 -22.43 -0.21 -4.90
C LEU A 245 -23.35 -1.02 -3.98
N ARG A 246 -24.44 -0.43 -3.46
CA ARG A 246 -25.46 -1.15 -2.70
C ARG A 246 -26.11 -2.25 -3.53
N SER A 247 -26.51 -1.95 -4.76
CA SER A 247 -27.15 -2.91 -5.66
C SER A 247 -26.23 -4.10 -5.96
N VAL A 248 -24.93 -3.83 -6.15
CA VAL A 248 -23.91 -4.87 -6.33
C VAL A 248 -23.80 -5.75 -5.07
N TYR A 249 -23.69 -5.13 -3.89
CA TYR A 249 -23.60 -5.85 -2.62
C TYR A 249 -24.82 -6.74 -2.36
N GLU A 250 -26.04 -6.21 -2.55
CA GLU A 250 -27.30 -6.94 -2.33
C GLU A 250 -27.42 -8.15 -3.25
N LYS A 251 -27.13 -7.99 -4.55
CA LYS A 251 -27.11 -9.12 -5.51
C LYS A 251 -26.10 -10.21 -5.12
N LEU A 252 -24.91 -9.84 -4.63
CA LEU A 252 -23.92 -10.81 -4.16
C LEU A 252 -24.38 -11.52 -2.86
N CYS A 253 -25.11 -10.81 -1.99
CA CYS A 253 -25.72 -11.42 -0.81
C CYS A 253 -26.84 -12.41 -1.17
N ASP A 254 -27.67 -12.09 -2.16
CA ASP A 254 -28.71 -12.99 -2.68
C ASP A 254 -28.12 -14.28 -3.26
N MET A 255 -26.86 -14.24 -3.72
CA MET A 255 -26.09 -15.40 -4.16
C MET A 255 -25.41 -16.18 -3.00
N GLY A 256 -25.60 -15.75 -1.75
CA GLY A 256 -25.02 -16.38 -0.55
C GLY A 256 -23.55 -16.02 -0.31
N LEU A 257 -23.04 -14.91 -0.87
CA LEU A 257 -21.63 -14.52 -0.76
C LEU A 257 -21.37 -13.48 0.34
N GLY A 258 -22.42 -13.02 1.03
CA GLY A 258 -22.36 -11.87 1.94
C GLY A 258 -21.37 -12.01 3.11
N ASP A 259 -21.17 -13.23 3.64
CA ASP A 259 -20.33 -13.46 4.83
C ASP A 259 -18.88 -13.02 4.65
N ASN A 260 -18.34 -13.10 3.43
CA ASN A 260 -16.97 -12.68 3.13
C ASN A 260 -16.89 -11.38 2.32
N ILE A 261 -17.98 -10.63 2.17
CA ILE A 261 -17.99 -9.36 1.45
C ILE A 261 -18.09 -8.20 2.44
N THR A 262 -17.26 -7.18 2.24
CA THR A 262 -17.28 -5.94 3.02
C THR A 262 -17.21 -4.72 2.09
N ILE A 263 -17.65 -3.57 2.55
CA ILE A 263 -17.49 -2.29 1.87
C ILE A 263 -16.28 -1.55 2.46
N ASP A 264 -15.42 -0.95 1.63
CA ASP A 264 -14.39 0.01 2.07
C ASP A 264 -14.37 1.21 1.13
N LEU A 265 -14.98 2.33 1.55
CA LEU A 265 -15.00 3.57 0.77
C LEU A 265 -13.65 4.31 0.79
N GLY A 266 -12.71 3.88 1.63
CA GLY A 266 -11.31 4.30 1.63
C GLY A 266 -10.46 3.56 0.59
N LEU A 267 -11.02 2.61 -0.16
CA LEU A 267 -10.37 2.01 -1.32
C LEU A 267 -10.38 3.01 -2.49
N VAL A 268 -9.55 4.03 -2.38
CA VAL A 268 -9.32 5.03 -3.44
C VAL A 268 -8.18 4.56 -4.33
N ASN A 269 -8.23 4.89 -5.62
CA ASN A 269 -7.12 4.62 -6.54
C ASN A 269 -6.35 5.93 -6.80
N ARG A 270 -5.01 5.87 -6.78
CA ARG A 270 -4.16 7.00 -7.16
C ARG A 270 -4.32 7.37 -8.63
N SER A 271 -4.43 6.36 -9.48
CA SER A 271 -4.67 6.56 -10.90
C SER A 271 -6.16 6.75 -11.16
N ASN A 272 -6.48 7.54 -12.18
CA ASN A 272 -7.85 7.64 -12.71
C ASN A 272 -8.26 6.39 -13.51
N TYR A 273 -7.56 5.27 -13.31
CA TYR A 273 -7.72 4.01 -14.01
C TYR A 273 -9.12 3.41 -13.85
N TYR A 274 -9.60 3.29 -12.61
CA TYR A 274 -10.92 2.72 -12.36
C TYR A 274 -12.03 3.76 -12.53
N THR A 275 -13.06 3.39 -13.28
CA THR A 275 -14.23 4.23 -13.61
C THR A 275 -15.48 3.86 -12.81
N GLY A 276 -15.55 2.63 -12.29
CA GLY A 276 -16.73 2.09 -11.60
C GLY A 276 -16.40 1.34 -10.32
N VAL A 277 -16.97 0.14 -10.16
CA VAL A 277 -16.71 -0.75 -9.01
C VAL A 277 -15.23 -1.11 -8.93
N ILE A 278 -14.70 -1.14 -7.71
CA ILE A 278 -13.33 -1.57 -7.38
C ILE A 278 -13.45 -2.66 -6.32
N PHE A 279 -12.62 -3.69 -6.40
CA PHE A 279 -12.60 -4.73 -5.39
C PHE A 279 -11.21 -5.28 -5.10
N ARG A 280 -11.00 -5.69 -3.84
CA ARG A 280 -9.75 -6.31 -3.38
C ARG A 280 -10.02 -7.49 -2.46
N GLY A 281 -9.30 -8.58 -2.68
CA GLY A 281 -9.39 -9.80 -1.89
C GLY A 281 -8.15 -9.99 -1.01
N TYR A 282 -8.39 -10.29 0.26
CA TYR A 282 -7.38 -10.55 1.28
C TYR A 282 -7.64 -11.93 1.88
N ALA A 283 -6.59 -12.71 2.13
CA ALA A 283 -6.69 -13.92 2.92
C ALA A 283 -5.78 -13.84 4.15
N GLU A 284 -6.18 -14.56 5.19
CA GLU A 284 -5.41 -14.64 6.42
C GLU A 284 -4.04 -15.26 6.19
N GLY A 285 -3.05 -14.81 6.96
CA GLY A 285 -1.63 -15.15 6.77
C GLY A 285 -0.95 -14.44 5.60
N SER A 286 -1.70 -13.82 4.67
CA SER A 286 -1.07 -12.99 3.64
C SER A 286 -0.76 -11.59 4.16
N GLY A 287 0.50 -11.16 4.04
CA GLY A 287 0.86 -9.74 4.16
C GLY A 287 0.44 -8.88 2.96
N LEU A 288 -0.14 -9.49 1.91
CA LEU A 288 -0.43 -8.86 0.61
C LEU A 288 -1.90 -8.98 0.22
N THR A 289 -2.29 -8.18 -0.78
CA THR A 289 -3.56 -8.36 -1.47
C THR A 289 -3.43 -9.54 -2.44
N ILE A 290 -4.39 -10.48 -2.39
CA ILE A 290 -4.38 -11.67 -3.25
C ILE A 290 -5.16 -11.40 -4.54
N VAL A 291 -6.31 -10.73 -4.45
CA VAL A 291 -7.12 -10.38 -5.62
C VAL A 291 -7.21 -8.87 -5.73
N SER A 292 -7.01 -8.32 -6.92
CA SER A 292 -7.26 -6.91 -7.20
C SER A 292 -7.96 -6.78 -8.54
N GLY A 293 -9.05 -6.01 -8.57
CA GLY A 293 -9.82 -5.80 -9.78
C GLY A 293 -10.76 -4.61 -9.71
N GLY A 294 -11.44 -4.36 -10.81
CA GLY A 294 -12.40 -3.27 -10.93
C GLY A 294 -12.73 -2.94 -12.38
N ARG A 295 -13.64 -1.99 -12.55
CA ARG A 295 -14.12 -1.50 -13.84
C ARG A 295 -13.26 -0.33 -14.34
N TYR A 296 -12.80 -0.39 -15.59
CA TYR A 296 -11.84 0.53 -16.20
C TYR A 296 -12.25 0.92 -17.64
N ASP A 297 -13.43 1.53 -17.80
CA ASP A 297 -14.06 1.72 -19.12
C ASP A 297 -13.30 2.62 -20.12
N ASN A 298 -12.28 3.36 -19.66
CA ASN A 298 -11.53 4.29 -20.50
C ASN A 298 -10.28 3.66 -21.13
N LEU A 299 -9.77 2.54 -20.62
CA LEU A 299 -8.45 2.02 -21.01
C LEU A 299 -8.35 1.69 -22.50
N LEU A 300 -9.39 1.07 -23.08
CA LEU A 300 -9.33 0.66 -24.48
C LEU A 300 -9.37 1.85 -25.44
N GLY A 301 -9.94 2.99 -25.02
CA GLY A 301 -9.98 4.23 -25.80
C GLY A 301 -8.59 4.75 -26.14
N GLU A 302 -7.61 4.54 -25.25
CA GLU A 302 -6.20 4.89 -25.46
C GLU A 302 -5.55 4.08 -26.61
N PHE A 303 -6.12 2.91 -26.93
CA PHE A 303 -5.72 2.09 -28.08
C PHE A 303 -6.65 2.28 -29.30
N GLY A 304 -7.50 3.31 -29.28
CA GLY A 304 -8.41 3.66 -30.38
C GLY A 304 -9.71 2.85 -30.43
N LEU A 305 -10.09 2.19 -29.33
CA LEU A 305 -11.32 1.39 -29.25
C LEU A 305 -12.10 1.70 -27.97
N ASP A 306 -13.19 2.46 -28.06
CA ASP A 306 -14.05 2.71 -26.90
C ASP A 306 -14.91 1.47 -26.57
N ALA A 307 -14.64 0.83 -25.43
CA ALA A 307 -15.47 -0.25 -24.90
C ALA A 307 -15.35 -0.32 -23.37
N PRO A 308 -16.48 -0.53 -22.65
CA PRO A 308 -16.45 -0.74 -21.21
C PRO A 308 -15.73 -2.04 -20.87
N ALA A 309 -15.07 -2.09 -19.71
CA ALA A 309 -14.28 -3.25 -19.33
C ALA A 309 -14.19 -3.40 -17.81
N ILE A 310 -14.21 -4.65 -17.35
CA ILE A 310 -14.00 -5.03 -15.95
C ILE A 310 -13.18 -6.32 -15.89
N GLY A 311 -12.32 -6.43 -14.89
CA GLY A 311 -11.48 -7.60 -14.71
C GLY A 311 -10.84 -7.66 -13.33
N PHE A 312 -10.08 -8.73 -13.10
CA PHE A 312 -9.23 -8.87 -11.93
C PHE A 312 -8.02 -9.75 -12.21
N GLY A 313 -6.99 -9.55 -11.40
CA GLY A 313 -5.86 -10.46 -11.29
C GLY A 313 -5.75 -11.06 -9.90
N VAL A 314 -5.39 -12.34 -9.85
CA VAL A 314 -5.00 -13.09 -8.67
C VAL A 314 -3.48 -13.16 -8.62
N ASN A 315 -2.88 -12.75 -7.51
CA ASN A 315 -1.49 -12.99 -7.20
C ASN A 315 -1.32 -14.45 -6.79
N VAL A 316 -0.88 -15.29 -7.73
CA VAL A 316 -0.73 -16.74 -7.52
C VAL A 316 0.34 -17.03 -6.46
N ASN A 317 1.37 -16.20 -6.36
CA ASN A 317 2.44 -16.37 -5.37
C ASN A 317 1.89 -16.20 -3.96
N ALA A 318 1.22 -15.07 -3.71
CA ALA A 318 0.62 -14.80 -2.41
C ALA A 318 -0.41 -15.87 -2.03
N LEU A 319 -1.15 -16.41 -3.00
CA LEU A 319 -2.09 -17.50 -2.77
C LEU A 319 -1.40 -18.82 -2.41
N CYS A 320 -0.32 -19.19 -3.11
CA CYS A 320 0.49 -20.37 -2.77
C CYS A 320 1.15 -20.24 -1.39
N ASP A 321 1.65 -19.04 -1.05
CA ASP A 321 2.30 -18.79 0.23
C ASP A 321 1.31 -19.01 1.40
N VAL A 322 0.08 -18.49 1.28
CA VAL A 322 -1.00 -18.70 2.26
C VAL A 322 -1.38 -20.17 2.41
N MET A 323 -1.35 -20.95 1.33
CA MET A 323 -1.69 -22.38 1.38
C MET A 323 -0.64 -23.24 2.10
N ARG A 324 0.60 -22.75 2.19
CA ARG A 324 1.73 -23.48 2.78
C ARG A 324 1.97 -23.17 4.24
N GLU A 325 1.53 -22.00 4.70
CA GLU A 325 1.69 -21.63 6.09
C GLU A 325 0.67 -22.38 6.96
N GLU A 326 1.16 -23.08 8.00
CA GLU A 326 0.32 -23.42 9.15
C GLU A 326 0.00 -22.14 9.91
N ILE A 327 -1.00 -21.40 9.43
CA ILE A 327 -1.44 -20.18 10.08
C ILE A 327 -2.25 -20.58 11.31
N ASN A 328 -1.68 -20.32 12.49
CA ASN A 328 -2.45 -20.39 13.73
C ASN A 328 -3.41 -19.19 13.79
N VAL A 329 -4.58 -19.36 13.19
CA VAL A 329 -5.69 -18.39 13.16
C VAL A 329 -6.17 -18.00 14.56
N ASP A 330 -5.97 -18.85 15.56
CA ASP A 330 -6.37 -18.59 16.95
C ASP A 330 -5.28 -17.90 17.78
N ARG A 331 -4.18 -17.43 17.16
CA ARG A 331 -3.11 -16.74 17.90
C ARG A 331 -3.58 -15.37 18.43
N PRO A 332 -3.11 -14.94 19.61
CA PRO A 332 -3.28 -13.56 20.08
C PRO A 332 -2.81 -12.52 19.05
N ILE A 333 -3.42 -11.32 19.09
CA ILE A 333 -2.90 -10.17 18.35
C ILE A 333 -1.47 -9.92 18.80
N ARG A 334 -0.56 -9.80 17.82
CA ARG A 334 0.87 -9.61 18.07
C ARG A 334 1.28 -8.18 17.73
N ILE A 335 1.98 -7.54 18.67
CA ILE A 335 2.32 -6.13 18.64
C ILE A 335 3.84 -5.96 18.64
N ALA A 336 4.39 -5.42 17.55
CA ALA A 336 5.80 -5.09 17.45
C ALA A 336 6.09 -3.72 18.09
N LEU A 337 6.94 -3.68 19.12
CA LEU A 337 7.28 -2.47 19.86
C LEU A 337 8.74 -2.05 19.59
N THR A 338 8.95 -0.77 19.30
CA THR A 338 10.30 -0.22 19.09
C THR A 338 11.09 -0.17 20.40
N LYS A 339 12.21 -0.89 20.46
CA LYS A 339 13.19 -0.86 21.56
C LYS A 339 13.83 0.51 21.73
N GLY A 340 14.26 0.81 22.96
CA GLY A 340 15.01 2.03 23.27
C GLY A 340 14.11 3.18 23.67
N ARG A 341 14.18 4.32 22.95
CA ARG A 341 13.54 5.58 23.37
C ARG A 341 12.01 5.47 23.54
N LEU A 342 11.34 4.77 22.62
CA LEU A 342 9.88 4.62 22.63
C LEU A 342 9.36 3.53 23.56
N GLU A 343 10.26 2.68 24.05
CA GLU A 343 9.90 1.46 24.78
C GLU A 343 9.14 1.77 26.07
N LYS A 344 9.73 2.62 26.93
CA LYS A 344 9.12 3.00 28.22
C LYS A 344 7.77 3.68 28.05
N SER A 345 7.66 4.57 27.05
CA SER A 345 6.40 5.25 26.75
C SER A 345 5.33 4.28 26.25
N SER A 346 5.71 3.27 25.46
CA SER A 346 4.78 2.23 24.99
C SER A 346 4.30 1.34 26.14
N ILE A 347 5.22 0.94 27.02
CA ILE A 347 4.89 0.17 28.24
C ILE A 347 3.93 0.97 29.13
N SER A 348 4.19 2.26 29.35
CA SER A 348 3.33 3.12 30.17
C SER A 348 1.93 3.26 29.58
N LEU A 349 1.78 3.31 28.25
CA LEU A 349 0.47 3.30 27.60
C LEU A 349 -0.28 1.99 27.88
N PHE A 350 0.39 0.85 27.76
CA PHE A 350 -0.23 -0.45 28.02
C PHE A 350 -0.66 -0.59 29.49
N GLN A 351 0.13 -0.08 30.43
CA GLN A 351 -0.27 -0.01 31.85
C GLN A 351 -1.52 0.85 32.06
N LYS A 352 -1.64 1.99 31.37
CA LYS A 352 -2.84 2.84 31.43
C LYS A 352 -4.07 2.16 30.83
N MET A 353 -3.89 1.29 29.85
CA MET A 353 -4.93 0.42 29.32
C MET A 353 -5.33 -0.70 30.30
N GLY A 354 -4.60 -0.87 31.41
CA GLY A 354 -4.83 -1.93 32.39
C GLY A 354 -4.21 -3.28 32.03
N LEU A 355 -3.29 -3.31 31.06
CA LEU A 355 -2.60 -4.54 30.65
C LEU A 355 -1.44 -4.88 31.59
N ASP A 356 -1.23 -6.18 31.84
CA ASP A 356 -0.08 -6.66 32.58
C ASP A 356 1.20 -6.56 31.72
N THR A 357 2.12 -5.67 32.11
CA THR A 357 3.38 -5.43 31.41
C THR A 357 4.59 -6.07 32.09
N THR A 358 4.39 -6.94 33.08
CA THR A 358 5.47 -7.49 33.92
C THR A 358 6.60 -8.12 33.08
N GLU A 359 6.24 -8.84 32.00
CA GLU A 359 7.20 -9.50 31.11
C GLU A 359 7.91 -8.53 30.14
N LEU A 360 7.30 -7.38 29.83
CA LEU A 360 7.93 -6.31 29.05
C LEU A 360 9.00 -5.57 29.87
N GLU A 361 8.77 -5.43 31.18
CA GLU A 361 9.66 -4.74 32.11
C GLU A 361 10.80 -5.66 32.57
N ASN A 362 10.48 -6.91 32.91
CA ASN A 362 11.44 -7.92 33.38
C ASN A 362 11.88 -8.83 32.24
N LYS A 363 12.64 -8.25 31.31
CA LYS A 363 13.09 -8.92 30.08
C LYS A 363 13.89 -10.18 30.42
N GLY A 364 13.22 -11.33 30.36
CA GLY A 364 13.85 -12.64 30.41
C GLY A 364 14.54 -12.99 29.09
N ARG A 365 14.63 -14.28 28.77
CA ARG A 365 15.16 -14.76 27.48
C ARG A 365 14.10 -14.89 26.39
N ARG A 366 12.82 -14.68 26.74
CA ARG A 366 11.69 -14.84 25.82
C ARG A 366 11.68 -13.67 24.83
N LEU A 367 11.45 -13.96 23.54
CA LEU A 367 11.43 -12.95 22.47
C LEU A 367 10.01 -12.48 22.13
N ILE A 368 9.02 -13.32 22.42
CA ILE A 368 7.59 -13.04 22.33
C ILE A 368 7.07 -13.01 23.77
N LEU A 369 6.54 -11.86 24.19
CA LEU A 369 6.22 -11.54 25.58
C LEU A 369 4.70 -11.40 25.73
N PRO A 370 4.05 -12.12 26.65
CA PRO A 370 2.62 -11.95 26.88
C PRO A 370 2.34 -10.59 27.52
N VAL A 371 1.22 -9.97 27.13
CA VAL A 371 0.74 -8.67 27.63
C VAL A 371 -0.78 -8.72 27.70
N GLY A 372 -1.33 -9.17 28.84
CA GLY A 372 -2.75 -9.50 28.93
C GLY A 372 -3.14 -10.56 27.89
N ASP A 373 -4.15 -10.26 27.07
CA ASP A 373 -4.62 -11.13 25.98
C ASP A 373 -3.82 -10.96 24.67
N PHE A 374 -2.73 -10.19 24.70
CA PHE A 374 -1.89 -9.87 23.54
C PHE A 374 -0.49 -10.48 23.65
N GLU A 375 0.22 -10.52 22.52
CA GLU A 375 1.65 -10.79 22.47
C GLU A 375 2.42 -9.54 22.03
N ALA A 376 3.57 -9.26 22.65
CA ALA A 376 4.46 -8.18 22.27
C ALA A 376 5.83 -8.70 21.83
N VAL A 377 6.38 -8.08 20.79
CA VAL A 377 7.73 -8.34 20.27
C VAL A 377 8.54 -7.06 20.29
N LEU A 378 9.58 -7.02 21.11
CA LEU A 378 10.48 -5.87 21.17
C LEU A 378 11.55 -5.96 20.07
N SER A 379 11.56 -5.02 19.13
CA SER A 379 12.52 -5.01 18.01
C SER A 379 13.09 -3.62 17.72
N LYS A 380 14.09 -3.52 16.84
CA LYS A 380 14.58 -2.21 16.37
C LYS A 380 13.55 -1.59 15.43
N ALA A 381 13.54 -0.26 15.32
CA ALA A 381 12.52 0.46 14.56
C ALA A 381 12.34 -0.04 13.11
N PRO A 382 13.41 -0.28 12.31
CA PRO A 382 13.22 -0.83 10.96
C PRO A 382 12.59 -2.23 10.94
N ASP A 383 12.92 -3.07 11.90
CA ASP A 383 12.40 -4.44 12.00
C ASP A 383 10.91 -4.43 12.37
N VAL A 384 10.45 -3.46 13.18
CA VAL A 384 9.01 -3.27 13.48
C VAL A 384 8.23 -3.04 12.18
N ILE A 385 8.75 -2.22 11.26
CA ILE A 385 8.14 -2.02 9.94
C ILE A 385 8.04 -3.34 9.20
N THR A 386 9.16 -4.06 9.09
CA THR A 386 9.21 -5.34 8.37
C THR A 386 8.24 -6.36 8.95
N TYR A 387 8.15 -6.50 10.27
CA TYR A 387 7.26 -7.47 10.89
C TYR A 387 5.78 -7.18 10.64
N VAL A 388 5.39 -5.91 10.56
CA VAL A 388 4.01 -5.54 10.23
C VAL A 388 3.73 -5.69 8.73
N GLU A 389 4.66 -5.31 7.86
CA GLU A 389 4.50 -5.47 6.39
C GLU A 389 4.34 -6.93 5.95
N HIS A 390 5.00 -7.84 6.65
CA HIS A 390 4.95 -9.28 6.37
C HIS A 390 3.82 -10.01 7.11
N GLY A 391 3.03 -9.31 7.94
CA GLY A 391 1.89 -9.91 8.66
C GLY A 391 2.26 -10.82 9.85
N VAL A 392 3.56 -10.95 10.17
CA VAL A 392 4.01 -11.70 11.35
C VAL A 392 3.70 -11.00 12.67
N CYS A 393 3.50 -9.68 12.63
CA CYS A 393 2.88 -8.88 13.68
C CYS A 393 1.69 -8.10 13.09
N ASP A 394 0.60 -8.03 13.83
CA ASP A 394 -0.63 -7.36 13.39
C ASP A 394 -0.54 -5.84 13.56
N ILE A 395 0.12 -5.41 14.64
CA ILE A 395 0.25 -4.00 15.03
C ILE A 395 1.73 -3.67 15.27
N GLY A 396 2.14 -2.43 15.02
CA GLY A 396 3.47 -1.92 15.35
C GLY A 396 3.43 -0.52 15.96
N VAL A 397 4.30 -0.25 16.94
CA VAL A 397 4.53 1.09 17.50
C VAL A 397 5.93 1.55 17.11
N VAL A 398 6.00 2.55 16.23
CA VAL A 398 7.25 2.96 15.56
C VAL A 398 7.26 4.45 15.25
N GLY A 399 8.45 5.05 15.26
CA GLY A 399 8.63 6.48 14.98
C GLY A 399 8.31 6.86 13.54
N LYS A 400 7.69 8.04 13.35
CA LYS A 400 7.40 8.59 12.01
C LYS A 400 8.65 8.72 11.15
N ASP A 401 9.80 9.00 11.77
CA ASP A 401 11.12 9.03 11.13
C ASP A 401 11.44 7.74 10.38
N THR A 402 11.16 6.61 11.01
CA THR A 402 11.41 5.29 10.42
C THR A 402 10.36 4.97 9.36
N ILE A 403 9.10 5.38 9.56
CA ILE A 403 8.02 5.19 8.57
C ILE A 403 8.33 5.93 7.27
N VAL A 404 8.71 7.21 7.33
CA VAL A 404 8.96 8.01 6.10
C VAL A 404 10.20 7.55 5.35
N GLU A 405 11.17 6.94 6.04
CA GLU A 405 12.39 6.41 5.42
C GLU A 405 12.20 4.98 4.86
N HIS A 406 11.44 4.13 5.55
CA HIS A 406 11.37 2.69 5.25
C HIS A 406 9.98 2.19 4.80
N GLY A 407 8.90 2.74 5.33
CA GLY A 407 7.55 2.18 5.23
C GLY A 407 6.94 2.10 3.82
N ASN A 408 6.11 1.08 3.59
CA ASN A 408 5.38 0.87 2.34
C ASN A 408 3.98 0.27 2.51
N SER A 409 3.85 -0.87 3.19
CA SER A 409 2.66 -1.75 3.09
C SER A 409 2.00 -2.04 4.43
N PHE A 410 1.42 -1.01 5.03
CA PHE A 410 0.63 -1.07 6.26
C PHE A 410 -0.24 0.19 6.36
N TYR A 411 -1.21 0.18 7.27
CA TYR A 411 -2.01 1.35 7.62
C TYR A 411 -1.36 2.12 8.77
N GLU A 412 -1.24 3.45 8.68
CA GLU A 412 -0.75 4.32 9.77
C GLU A 412 -1.93 4.94 10.55
N VAL A 413 -2.40 4.27 11.60
CA VAL A 413 -3.74 4.51 12.15
C VAL A 413 -3.82 5.49 13.33
N ILE A 414 -2.77 5.68 14.12
CA ILE A 414 -2.80 6.61 15.28
C ILE A 414 -1.49 7.39 15.39
N ASP A 415 -1.59 8.69 15.68
CA ASP A 415 -0.48 9.49 16.22
C ASP A 415 -0.53 9.52 17.75
N LEU A 416 0.37 8.79 18.39
CA LEU A 416 0.42 8.68 19.85
C LEU A 416 0.93 9.96 20.53
N ASN A 417 1.47 10.92 19.77
CA ASN A 417 2.02 12.16 20.30
C ASN A 417 3.13 11.95 21.35
N ILE A 418 3.75 10.77 21.40
CA ILE A 418 4.88 10.45 22.27
C ILE A 418 6.20 10.48 21.49
N GLY A 419 7.31 10.71 22.20
CA GLY A 419 8.64 10.76 21.58
C GLY A 419 8.78 11.89 20.54
N LYS A 420 8.15 13.05 20.80
CA LYS A 420 8.10 14.17 19.85
C LYS A 420 9.50 14.73 19.56
N CYS A 421 9.83 14.82 18.28
CA CYS A 421 10.98 15.54 17.77
C CYS A 421 10.67 16.12 16.38
N ARG A 422 11.67 16.58 15.64
CA ARG A 422 11.51 17.06 14.27
C ARG A 422 12.70 16.68 13.42
N PHE A 423 12.50 16.43 12.13
CA PHE A 423 13.61 16.50 11.19
C PHE A 423 14.03 17.94 11.01
N ALA A 424 15.34 18.17 10.97
CA ALA A 424 15.91 19.49 10.73
C ALA A 424 17.13 19.40 9.82
N LEU A 425 17.32 20.44 9.01
CA LEU A 425 18.60 20.73 8.39
C LEU A 425 19.44 21.49 9.41
N ALA A 426 20.63 20.98 9.72
CA ALA A 426 21.59 21.65 10.59
C ALA A 426 22.95 21.79 9.90
N CYS A 427 23.66 22.88 10.17
CA CYS A 427 24.99 23.16 9.59
C CYS A 427 25.93 23.75 10.66
N PRO A 428 27.24 23.84 10.39
CA PRO A 428 28.16 24.57 11.26
C PRO A 428 27.69 26.02 11.48
N LYS A 429 27.74 26.47 12.73
CA LYS A 429 27.25 27.79 13.13
C LYS A 429 27.80 28.92 12.25
N GLY A 430 26.92 29.78 11.76
CA GLY A 430 27.25 30.89 10.86
C GLY A 430 27.35 30.50 9.39
N THR A 431 27.07 29.24 9.02
CA THR A 431 27.04 28.81 7.62
C THR A 431 25.73 29.19 6.98
N ASP A 432 25.79 30.02 5.94
CA ASP A 432 24.66 30.21 5.03
C ASP A 432 24.57 29.01 4.08
N PHE A 433 23.72 28.05 4.44
CA PHE A 433 23.59 26.81 3.70
C PHE A 433 23.06 27.02 2.29
N PHE A 434 22.12 27.96 2.10
CA PHE A 434 21.36 28.12 0.85
C PHE A 434 22.02 29.07 -0.16
N SER A 435 23.08 29.78 0.20
CA SER A 435 23.81 30.63 -0.73
C SER A 435 25.02 29.98 -1.39
N GLY A 436 25.53 30.65 -2.42
CA GLY A 436 26.73 30.25 -3.17
C GLY A 436 26.42 29.38 -4.39
N TYR A 437 27.46 29.14 -5.19
CA TYR A 437 27.36 28.43 -6.48
C TYR A 437 27.78 26.96 -6.41
N ARG A 438 28.30 26.51 -5.26
CA ARG A 438 28.76 25.12 -5.09
C ARG A 438 27.59 24.20 -4.75
N ARG A 439 27.57 23.01 -5.35
CA ARG A 439 26.67 21.93 -4.92
C ARG A 439 26.98 21.58 -3.46
N LYS A 440 25.93 21.47 -2.65
CA LYS A 440 26.07 21.18 -1.22
C LYS A 440 26.11 19.68 -0.98
N VAL A 441 26.91 19.26 -0.01
CA VAL A 441 26.95 17.89 0.48
C VAL A 441 26.18 17.79 1.78
N VAL A 442 25.26 16.85 1.89
CA VAL A 442 24.42 16.64 3.08
C VAL A 442 24.62 15.22 3.59
N ALA A 443 25.02 15.09 4.84
CA ALA A 443 25.06 13.79 5.50
C ALA A 443 23.73 13.50 6.22
N SER A 444 23.26 12.26 6.14
CA SER A 444 22.03 11.86 6.82
C SER A 444 21.96 10.37 7.08
N LYS A 445 21.34 9.98 8.19
CA LYS A 445 20.84 8.61 8.38
C LYS A 445 19.60 8.31 7.55
N TYR A 446 18.91 9.36 7.09
CA TYR A 446 17.61 9.33 6.43
C TYR A 446 17.72 9.90 5.00
N PRO A 447 18.44 9.22 4.09
CA PRO A 447 18.73 9.74 2.76
C PRO A 447 17.47 10.00 1.92
N LYS A 448 16.39 9.22 2.09
CA LYS A 448 15.15 9.50 1.35
C LYS A 448 14.48 10.76 1.85
N VAL A 449 14.43 10.96 3.18
CA VAL A 449 13.90 12.20 3.77
C VAL A 449 14.71 13.42 3.30
N ALA A 450 16.04 13.34 3.37
CA ALA A 450 16.92 14.40 2.90
C ALA A 450 16.69 14.69 1.41
N LYS A 451 16.64 13.65 0.57
CA LYS A 451 16.40 13.78 -0.87
C LYS A 451 15.07 14.46 -1.17
N ALA A 452 13.98 13.99 -0.56
CA ALA A 452 12.64 14.54 -0.75
C ALA A 452 12.57 16.03 -0.35
N TYR A 453 13.21 16.40 0.76
CA TYR A 453 13.25 17.78 1.23
C TYR A 453 13.96 18.71 0.23
N PHE A 454 15.15 18.37 -0.25
CA PHE A 454 15.85 19.22 -1.22
C PHE A 454 15.19 19.23 -2.61
N GLN A 455 14.62 18.11 -3.04
CA GLN A 455 13.80 18.05 -4.26
C GLN A 455 12.59 18.99 -4.19
N SER A 456 11.91 19.08 -3.03
CA SER A 456 10.79 20.02 -2.84
C SER A 456 11.19 21.50 -2.93
N LYS A 457 12.48 21.81 -2.74
CA LYS A 457 13.05 23.15 -2.94
C LYS A 457 13.65 23.37 -4.33
N GLY A 458 13.59 22.37 -5.21
CA GLY A 458 14.24 22.41 -6.52
C GLY A 458 15.76 22.53 -6.42
N MET A 459 16.36 22.00 -5.35
CA MET A 459 17.79 22.12 -5.06
C MET A 459 18.51 20.80 -5.24
N ASP A 460 19.57 20.80 -6.05
CA ASP A 460 20.47 19.67 -6.19
C ASP A 460 21.48 19.61 -5.04
N VAL A 461 21.57 18.46 -4.37
CA VAL A 461 22.54 18.19 -3.30
C VAL A 461 23.13 16.79 -3.46
N ASP A 462 24.38 16.61 -3.00
CA ASP A 462 24.98 15.29 -2.86
C ASP A 462 24.65 14.75 -1.47
N ILE A 463 24.04 13.56 -1.39
CA ILE A 463 23.62 12.97 -0.11
C ILE A 463 24.54 11.81 0.27
N ILE A 464 25.10 11.87 1.47
CA ILE A 464 25.95 10.84 2.04
C ILE A 464 25.20 10.14 3.18
N LYS A 465 25.03 8.83 3.09
CA LYS A 465 24.40 8.03 4.15
C LYS A 465 25.36 7.85 5.33
N ILE A 466 24.91 8.12 6.56
CA ILE A 466 25.65 7.88 7.81
C ILE A 466 24.75 7.18 8.82
N GLU A 467 25.21 6.07 9.44
CA GLU A 467 24.38 5.27 10.34
C GLU A 467 24.28 5.82 11.78
N GLY A 468 25.26 6.59 12.23
CA GLY A 468 25.29 7.20 13.56
C GLY A 468 26.27 8.36 13.67
N SER A 469 26.09 9.20 14.70
CA SER A 469 26.88 10.41 14.94
C SER A 469 26.97 11.30 13.70
N VAL A 470 25.81 11.65 13.14
CA VAL A 470 25.71 12.39 11.87
C VAL A 470 26.37 13.77 12.01
N GLU A 471 26.34 14.36 13.20
CA GLU A 471 26.98 15.64 13.55
C GLU A 471 28.49 15.66 13.31
N LEU A 472 29.14 14.49 13.27
CA LEU A 472 30.57 14.40 12.99
C LEU A 472 30.89 14.73 11.53
N ALA A 473 29.94 14.56 10.60
CA ALA A 473 30.20 14.73 9.17
C ALA A 473 30.58 16.18 8.80
N PRO A 474 29.86 17.23 9.27
CA PRO A 474 30.31 18.59 9.05
C PRO A 474 31.60 18.94 9.79
N LEU A 475 31.80 18.39 11.00
CA LEU A 475 32.99 18.65 11.80
C LEU A 475 34.28 18.12 11.14
N LEU A 476 34.18 16.99 10.43
CA LEU A 476 35.30 16.40 9.69
C LEU A 476 35.40 16.94 8.25
N GLY A 477 34.54 17.87 7.85
CA GLY A 477 34.51 18.42 6.49
C GLY A 477 33.97 17.45 5.43
N LEU A 478 33.27 16.38 5.83
CA LEU A 478 32.63 15.43 4.92
C LEU A 478 31.35 16.00 4.28
N ALA A 479 30.64 16.87 5.00
CA ALA A 479 29.37 17.46 4.55
C ALA A 479 29.26 18.93 4.94
N ASP A 480 28.47 19.70 4.20
CA ASP A 480 28.15 21.10 4.49
C ASP A 480 27.06 21.25 5.56
N GLY A 481 26.28 20.19 5.76
CA GLY A 481 25.21 20.12 6.74
C GLY A 481 24.69 18.70 6.88
N ILE A 482 23.74 18.54 7.78
CA ILE A 482 23.09 17.27 8.08
C ILE A 482 21.59 17.41 8.02
N VAL A 483 20.93 16.32 7.62
CA VAL A 483 19.49 16.14 7.86
C VAL A 483 19.35 15.05 8.91
N ASP A 484 18.88 15.41 10.09
CA ASP A 484 18.72 14.46 11.20
C ASP A 484 17.53 14.85 12.09
N ILE A 485 17.18 13.96 13.01
CA ILE A 485 16.15 14.17 14.02
C ILE A 485 16.69 15.02 15.16
N VAL A 486 15.91 16.02 15.58
CA VAL A 486 16.27 16.98 16.63
C VAL A 486 15.13 17.09 17.63
N GLU A 487 15.45 16.83 18.89
CA GLU A 487 14.54 17.03 20.02
C GLU A 487 14.77 18.42 20.63
N THR A 488 15.70 18.54 21.58
CA THR A 488 16.07 19.82 22.21
C THR A 488 17.13 20.62 21.41
N GLY A 489 17.92 19.93 20.59
CA GLY A 489 19.07 20.51 19.87
C GLY A 489 20.32 20.72 20.73
N SER A 490 20.37 20.19 21.95
CA SER A 490 21.56 20.30 22.83
C SER A 490 22.81 19.68 22.18
N THR A 491 22.69 18.47 21.64
CA THR A 491 23.79 17.76 20.95
C THR A 491 24.35 18.56 19.77
N LEU A 492 23.48 19.18 18.97
CA LEU A 492 23.91 20.02 17.84
C LEU A 492 24.74 21.22 18.35
N LYS A 493 24.23 21.92 19.37
CA LYS A 493 24.89 23.10 19.95
C LYS A 493 26.25 22.75 20.58
N GLU A 494 26.32 21.63 21.30
CA GLU A 494 27.57 21.12 21.90
C GLU A 494 28.63 20.81 20.83
N ASN A 495 28.20 20.45 19.62
CA ASN A 495 29.05 20.17 18.47
C ASN A 495 29.17 21.36 17.49
N GLY A 496 28.80 22.57 17.90
CA GLY A 496 28.96 23.78 17.07
C GLY A 496 28.06 23.85 15.83
N LEU A 497 26.98 23.06 15.78
CA LEU A 497 25.98 23.07 14.72
C LEU A 497 24.74 23.88 15.15
N GLU A 498 24.06 24.47 14.18
CA GLU A 498 22.77 25.15 14.37
C GLU A 498 21.73 24.68 13.36
N VAL A 499 20.46 24.69 13.78
CA VAL A 499 19.34 24.35 12.90
C VAL A 499 19.08 25.53 11.95
N VAL A 500 19.16 25.25 10.65
CA VAL A 500 18.91 26.21 9.57
C VAL A 500 17.46 26.20 9.14
N ASP A 501 16.86 25.00 9.07
CA ASP A 501 15.47 24.84 8.65
C ASP A 501 14.85 23.62 9.34
N THR A 502 13.54 23.70 9.59
CA THR A 502 12.76 22.61 10.15
C THR A 502 11.99 21.92 9.03
N ILE A 503 12.18 20.61 8.90
CA ILE A 503 11.67 19.82 7.77
C ILE A 503 10.27 19.29 8.07
N MET A 504 10.12 18.52 9.16
CA MET A 504 8.83 17.99 9.58
C MET A 504 8.82 17.60 11.06
N PRO A 505 7.71 17.77 11.78
CA PRO A 505 7.54 17.18 13.11
C PRO A 505 7.44 15.65 13.01
N ILE A 506 7.91 14.96 14.04
CA ILE A 506 7.85 13.49 14.14
C ILE A 506 7.43 13.07 15.55
N SER A 507 6.71 11.95 15.60
CA SER A 507 6.20 11.31 16.82
C SER A 507 6.10 9.80 16.59
N ALA A 508 5.86 9.02 17.64
CA ALA A 508 5.50 7.62 17.48
C ALA A 508 4.11 7.45 16.86
N ARG A 509 4.01 6.50 15.93
CA ARG A 509 2.79 6.13 15.23
C ARG A 509 2.46 4.67 15.51
N VAL A 510 1.16 4.37 15.46
CA VAL A 510 0.65 3.00 15.41
C VAL A 510 0.45 2.62 13.95
N ILE A 511 1.05 1.50 13.54
CA ILE A 511 0.87 0.91 12.23
C ILE A 511 0.16 -0.43 12.34
N VAL A 512 -0.65 -0.81 11.35
CA VAL A 512 -1.41 -2.06 11.34
C VAL A 512 -1.24 -2.76 10.01
N ASN A 513 -1.04 -4.07 10.04
CA ASN A 513 -0.98 -4.89 8.83
C ASN A 513 -2.31 -4.80 8.07
N MET A 514 -2.23 -4.73 6.74
CA MET A 514 -3.42 -4.53 5.91
C MET A 514 -4.43 -5.67 6.05
N ALA A 515 -3.99 -6.93 5.99
CA ALA A 515 -4.86 -8.08 6.12
C ALA A 515 -5.41 -8.22 7.55
N SER A 516 -4.56 -8.07 8.58
CA SER A 516 -5.00 -8.13 9.99
C SER A 516 -6.10 -7.11 10.28
N MET A 517 -5.97 -5.87 9.79
CA MET A 517 -7.00 -4.83 9.95
C MET A 517 -8.37 -5.24 9.40
N LYS A 518 -8.41 -6.08 8.36
CA LYS A 518 -9.67 -6.51 7.73
C LYS A 518 -10.24 -7.77 8.38
N LEU A 519 -9.37 -8.73 8.67
CA LEU A 519 -9.75 -10.05 9.15
C LEU A 519 -10.02 -10.06 10.65
N ARG A 520 -9.26 -9.27 11.42
CA ARG A 520 -9.36 -9.15 12.88
C ARG A 520 -9.86 -7.77 13.30
N LYS A 521 -10.75 -7.19 12.49
CA LYS A 521 -11.24 -5.80 12.64
C LYS A 521 -11.68 -5.49 14.08
N LYS A 522 -12.55 -6.32 14.66
CA LYS A 522 -13.14 -6.08 15.98
C LYS A 522 -12.06 -5.96 17.06
N GLU A 523 -11.18 -6.96 17.16
CA GLU A 523 -10.10 -7.01 18.16
C GLU A 523 -9.14 -5.82 17.99
N ILE A 524 -8.79 -5.48 16.75
CA ILE A 524 -7.89 -4.37 16.46
C ILE A 524 -8.56 -3.03 16.77
N GLU A 525 -9.83 -2.82 16.40
CA GLU A 525 -10.53 -1.56 16.70
C GLU A 525 -10.73 -1.37 18.21
N GLU A 526 -11.06 -2.43 18.95
CA GLU A 526 -11.12 -2.40 20.42
C GLU A 526 -9.76 -1.98 21.01
N PHE A 527 -8.67 -2.64 20.60
CA PHE A 527 -7.31 -2.28 21.02
C PHE A 527 -6.94 -0.83 20.68
N LEU A 528 -7.23 -0.38 19.45
CA LEU A 528 -6.92 0.97 18.99
C LEU A 528 -7.72 2.03 19.77
N ASN A 529 -8.99 1.75 20.10
CA ASN A 529 -9.80 2.65 20.91
C ASN A 529 -9.25 2.80 22.33
N ASP A 530 -8.90 1.68 22.98
CA ASP A 530 -8.33 1.69 24.32
C ASP A 530 -6.97 2.41 24.35
N LEU A 531 -6.14 2.19 23.33
CA LEU A 531 -4.86 2.86 23.17
C LEU A 531 -5.03 4.37 22.92
N GLU A 532 -6.01 4.78 22.12
CA GLU A 532 -6.30 6.19 21.87
C GLU A 532 -6.77 6.90 23.16
N LEU A 533 -7.62 6.25 23.96
CA LEU A 533 -8.04 6.75 25.27
C LEU A 533 -6.85 6.89 26.23
N ALA A 534 -6.00 5.86 26.33
CA ALA A 534 -4.80 5.86 27.17
C ALA A 534 -3.76 6.91 26.75
N SER A 535 -3.76 7.33 25.48
CA SER A 535 -2.87 8.38 24.96
C SER A 535 -3.29 9.80 25.34
N LYS A 536 -4.56 10.01 25.74
CA LYS A 536 -5.14 11.31 26.09
C LYS A 536 -5.12 11.61 27.60
N VAL A 537 -4.98 10.58 28.42
CA VAL A 537 -4.81 10.62 29.88
C VAL A 537 -3.34 10.50 30.22
#